data_AF-A0A7C5Z9B0-F1
#
_entry.id   AF-A0A7C5Z9B0-F1
#
_cell.length_a   1.000
_cell.length_b   1.000
_cell.length_c   1.000
_cell.angle_alpha   90.00
_cell.angle_beta   90.00
_cell.angle_gamma   90.00
#
_symmetry.space_group_name_H-M   'P 1'
#
loop_
_entity.id
_entity.type
_entity.pdbx_description
1 polymer ?
#
loop_
_entity_poly.entity_id
_entity_poly.type
_entity_poly.pdbx_seq_one_letter_code
_entity_poly.pdbx_strand_id
1 'polypeptide(L)'
;MVVDGDGDDLLGPFLADDVFVQVLVDLAGRGDVLDGDGALAAAEVDDLRKLAELRLRVMQAAPGDLQEPNELRKVSLRGLEEALSQAVSSKQPIATEIALLAGLQRIRYVFVYPEQNDIVLVGYGEGWKVDDRGNVVGNRTGRPVLLLDDLVVALRSAEQAAQGGIYCSIDPTPEGISRLETYYKTVKAGSDPRVVAKAFEEALGPQVITVGGVPDTTHFARVLVAADYKMKRLGMNFDEPPVPGMPSYLELIKRSSRGVQNLMPRWWLATHYDPLLTDGEGLAWELRGQGVKCLTEDEFVGPNGRRQRSGKASPAAQKWADTMTAKYDELCQAEPIFGELRNCMDLAVVAALILAF
;
A
#
# COMPACT_ATOMS: atom_id res chain seq x y z
N MET A 1 14.92 -37.18 -5.31
CA MET A 1 15.02 -38.20 -6.37
C MET A 1 15.90 -37.59 -7.45
N VAL A 2 17.18 -37.99 -7.40
CA VAL A 2 18.39 -37.78 -8.24
C VAL A 2 18.09 -37.45 -9.74
N VAL A 3 18.86 -36.71 -10.57
CA VAL A 3 20.34 -36.52 -10.71
C VAL A 3 20.72 -35.36 -11.69
N ASP A 4 21.82 -34.67 -11.38
CA ASP A 4 23.03 -34.26 -12.16
C ASP A 4 23.06 -33.38 -13.43
N GLY A 5 24.11 -32.53 -13.43
CA GLY A 5 24.81 -32.01 -14.59
C GLY A 5 25.88 -30.95 -14.24
N ASP A 6 27.11 -31.39 -13.91
CA ASP A 6 28.32 -30.62 -13.53
C ASP A 6 28.88 -29.64 -14.60
N GLY A 7 29.69 -28.66 -14.15
CA GLY A 7 30.63 -27.91 -14.99
C GLY A 7 31.28 -26.68 -14.33
N ASP A 8 32.51 -26.86 -13.85
CA ASP A 8 33.41 -25.99 -13.07
C ASP A 8 33.70 -24.53 -13.52
N ASP A 9 34.10 -23.78 -12.49
CA ASP A 9 35.06 -22.65 -12.44
C ASP A 9 34.74 -21.34 -13.19
N LEU A 10 34.49 -20.29 -12.40
CA LEU A 10 35.22 -19.02 -12.44
C LEU A 10 34.91 -18.20 -11.17
N LEU A 11 35.67 -18.44 -10.09
CA LEU A 11 35.78 -17.49 -8.98
C LEU A 11 36.61 -16.28 -9.46
N GLY A 12 35.91 -15.16 -9.70
CA GLY A 12 36.45 -13.82 -9.94
C GLY A 12 35.54 -12.78 -9.25
N PRO A 13 36.04 -11.58 -8.92
CA PRO A 13 35.56 -10.80 -7.79
C PRO A 13 34.16 -10.24 -8.04
N PHE A 14 33.20 -10.60 -7.18
CA PHE A 14 31.88 -9.95 -7.09
C PHE A 14 32.08 -8.51 -6.59
N LEU A 15 32.36 -7.61 -7.54
CA LEU A 15 32.34 -6.17 -7.33
C LEU A 15 30.89 -5.70 -7.51
N ALA A 16 30.35 -5.21 -6.39
CA ALA A 16 29.27 -4.24 -6.27
C ALA A 16 28.81 -3.60 -7.59
N ASP A 17 27.77 -4.15 -8.20
CA ASP A 17 26.87 -3.45 -9.16
C ASP A 17 25.51 -4.20 -9.35
N ASP A 18 25.34 -5.42 -8.83
CA ASP A 18 24.11 -6.23 -8.96
C ASP A 18 22.99 -5.94 -7.94
N VAL A 19 23.13 -4.92 -7.08
CA VAL A 19 22.14 -4.64 -6.01
C VAL A 19 20.94 -3.86 -6.53
N PHE A 20 21.03 -3.16 -7.67
CA PHE A 20 19.93 -2.31 -8.16
C PHE A 20 18.85 -3.07 -8.95
N VAL A 21 19.19 -4.21 -9.57
CA VAL A 21 18.27 -4.97 -10.44
C VAL A 21 17.41 -5.94 -9.62
N GLN A 22 17.90 -6.44 -8.48
CA GLN A 22 17.13 -7.32 -7.60
C GLN A 22 16.11 -6.55 -6.74
N VAL A 23 16.34 -5.25 -6.50
CA VAL A 23 15.54 -4.40 -5.59
C VAL A 23 14.17 -4.05 -6.14
N LEU A 24 14.02 -4.02 -7.45
CA LEU A 24 12.75 -3.67 -8.08
C LEU A 24 11.82 -4.89 -8.19
N VAL A 25 12.33 -6.12 -8.33
CA VAL A 25 11.53 -7.35 -8.58
C VAL A 25 10.41 -7.57 -7.55
N ASP A 26 10.55 -7.03 -6.33
CA ASP A 26 9.55 -7.12 -5.26
C ASP A 26 8.53 -5.96 -5.18
N LEU A 27 8.71 -4.87 -5.96
CA LEU A 27 7.84 -3.68 -6.00
C LEU A 27 6.65 -3.81 -6.97
N ALA A 28 6.58 -4.90 -7.73
CA ALA A 28 5.52 -5.22 -8.67
C ALA A 28 4.18 -5.54 -7.97
N GLY A 29 3.21 -4.62 -8.07
CA GLY A 29 1.81 -4.89 -7.72
C GLY A 29 1.22 -5.99 -8.60
N ARG A 30 0.15 -6.65 -8.14
CA ARG A 30 -0.53 -7.69 -8.93
C ARG A 30 -1.19 -7.09 -10.16
N GLY A 31 -0.48 -7.17 -11.28
CA GLY A 31 -0.88 -6.58 -12.55
C GLY A 31 0.13 -5.60 -13.13
N ASP A 32 1.24 -5.28 -12.43
CA ASP A 32 2.34 -4.49 -12.95
C ASP A 32 3.67 -5.22 -12.66
N VAL A 33 4.41 -5.67 -13.68
CA VAL A 33 5.78 -6.21 -13.57
C VAL A 33 6.81 -5.13 -13.85
N LEU A 34 8.07 -5.43 -13.61
CA LEU A 34 9.13 -4.67 -14.22
C LEU A 34 9.40 -5.18 -15.62
N ASP A 35 9.57 -4.25 -16.55
CA ASP A 35 10.21 -4.58 -17.80
C ASP A 35 11.73 -4.81 -17.62
N GLY A 36 12.39 -5.26 -18.69
CA GLY A 36 13.83 -5.53 -18.69
C GLY A 36 14.71 -4.29 -18.41
N ASP A 37 14.13 -3.09 -18.39
CA ASP A 37 14.80 -1.82 -18.12
C ASP A 37 14.54 -1.30 -16.69
N GLY A 38 13.81 -2.07 -15.86
CA GLY A 38 13.53 -1.73 -14.46
C GLY A 38 12.41 -0.72 -14.27
N ALA A 39 11.54 -0.52 -15.26
CA ALA A 39 10.35 0.33 -15.14
C ALA A 39 9.11 -0.50 -14.78
N LEU A 40 8.22 0.03 -13.92
CA LEU A 40 6.90 -0.56 -13.69
C LEU A 40 6.08 -0.51 -14.99
N ALA A 41 5.62 -1.67 -15.45
CA ALA A 41 4.83 -1.89 -16.64
C ALA A 41 3.69 -2.86 -16.34
N ALA A 42 2.55 -2.73 -17.03
CA ALA A 42 1.44 -3.66 -16.84
C ALA A 42 1.86 -5.12 -17.14
N ALA A 43 1.52 -6.03 -16.24
CA ALA A 43 1.79 -7.44 -16.34
C ALA A 43 0.93 -8.13 -17.39
N GLU A 44 1.51 -9.13 -18.05
CA GLU A 44 0.78 -10.01 -18.95
C GLU A 44 -0.30 -10.76 -18.15
N VAL A 45 -1.53 -10.70 -18.66
CA VAL A 45 -2.68 -11.33 -18.02
C VAL A 45 -2.77 -12.77 -18.50
N ASP A 46 -2.77 -13.73 -17.56
CA ASP A 46 -3.11 -15.12 -17.86
C ASP A 46 -4.60 -15.25 -18.17
N ASP A 47 -4.97 -14.99 -19.42
CA ASP A 47 -6.33 -15.08 -19.94
C ASP A 47 -6.97 -16.48 -19.74
N LEU A 48 -6.12 -17.51 -19.59
CA LEU A 48 -6.56 -18.89 -19.36
C LEU A 48 -6.82 -19.22 -17.89
N ARG A 49 -6.56 -18.27 -16.96
CA ARG A 49 -6.75 -18.37 -15.51
C ARG A 49 -6.05 -19.57 -14.85
N LYS A 50 -5.07 -20.19 -15.51
CA LYS A 50 -4.32 -21.36 -15.01
C LYS A 50 -3.56 -21.04 -13.73
N LEU A 51 -2.95 -19.85 -13.64
CA LEU A 51 -2.25 -19.37 -12.47
C LEU A 51 -3.21 -19.13 -11.29
N ALA A 52 -4.39 -18.57 -11.58
CA ALA A 52 -5.43 -18.37 -10.57
C ALA A 52 -5.95 -19.72 -10.01
N GLU A 53 -6.19 -20.71 -10.88
CA GLU A 53 -6.60 -22.05 -10.48
C GLU A 53 -5.53 -22.81 -9.68
N LEU A 54 -4.26 -22.71 -10.07
CA LEU A 54 -3.16 -23.33 -9.34
C LEU A 54 -3.05 -22.73 -7.94
N ARG A 55 -3.20 -21.41 -7.84
CA ARG A 55 -3.11 -20.69 -6.57
C ARG A 55 -4.27 -20.99 -5.63
N LEU A 56 -5.50 -21.09 -6.13
CA LEU A 56 -6.65 -21.54 -5.34
C LEU A 56 -6.45 -22.96 -4.79
N ARG A 57 -5.78 -23.83 -5.55
CA ARG A 57 -5.45 -25.20 -5.11
C ARG A 57 -4.38 -25.25 -4.02
N VAL A 58 -3.43 -24.31 -4.02
CA VAL A 58 -2.35 -24.25 -3.03
C VAL A 58 -2.76 -23.49 -1.77
N MET A 59 -3.71 -22.57 -1.87
CA MET A 59 -4.18 -21.80 -0.73
C MET A 59 -4.91 -22.67 0.30
N GLN A 60 -4.44 -22.64 1.54
CA GLN A 60 -5.10 -23.32 2.65
C GLN A 60 -6.28 -22.48 3.14
N ALA A 61 -7.44 -23.12 3.28
CA ALA A 61 -8.61 -22.50 3.89
C ALA A 61 -8.38 -22.27 5.39
N ALA A 62 -9.06 -21.27 5.95
CA ALA A 62 -9.01 -21.02 7.38
C ALA A 62 -9.48 -22.27 8.16
N PRO A 63 -8.70 -22.75 9.15
CA PRO A 63 -9.07 -23.94 9.92
C PRO A 63 -10.15 -23.63 10.95
N GLY A 64 -11.04 -24.60 11.18
CA GLY A 64 -11.96 -24.62 12.33
C GLY A 64 -12.77 -23.33 12.53
N ASP A 65 -12.70 -22.79 13.75
CA ASP A 65 -13.40 -21.59 14.19
C ASP A 65 -12.87 -20.31 13.54
N LEU A 66 -11.67 -20.32 12.95
CA LEU A 66 -11.13 -19.15 12.27
C LEU A 66 -11.96 -18.75 11.03
N GLN A 67 -12.78 -19.66 10.48
CA GLN A 67 -13.68 -19.35 9.37
C GLN A 67 -14.76 -18.33 9.74
N GLU A 68 -15.22 -18.33 10.99
CA GLU A 68 -16.33 -17.51 11.43
C GLU A 68 -15.89 -16.07 11.76
N PRO A 69 -16.71 -15.06 11.44
CA PRO A 69 -16.47 -13.69 11.87
C PRO A 69 -16.36 -13.56 13.38
N ASN A 70 -15.39 -12.76 13.82
CA ASN A 70 -15.20 -12.41 15.21
C ASN A 70 -14.77 -10.94 15.31
N GLU A 71 -15.61 -10.12 15.96
CA GLU A 71 -15.36 -8.69 16.20
C GLU A 71 -14.14 -8.43 17.09
N LEU A 72 -13.76 -9.39 17.92
CA LEU A 72 -12.68 -9.32 18.89
C LEU A 72 -11.72 -10.51 18.71
N ARG A 73 -11.31 -10.77 17.48
CA ARG A 73 -10.26 -11.76 17.20
C ARG A 73 -8.96 -11.29 17.84
N LYS A 74 -8.30 -12.20 18.58
CA LYS A 74 -7.12 -11.91 19.39
C LYS A 74 -5.91 -12.60 18.82
N VAL A 75 -4.81 -11.86 18.69
CA VAL A 75 -3.50 -12.39 18.27
C VAL A 75 -2.48 -12.01 19.34
N SER A 76 -1.95 -13.01 20.03
CA SER A 76 -0.91 -12.88 21.07
C SER A 76 0.46 -12.73 20.42
N LEU A 77 1.20 -11.66 20.74
CA LEU A 77 2.55 -11.47 20.21
C LEU A 77 3.53 -12.48 20.81
N ARG A 78 3.39 -12.82 22.11
CA ARG A 78 4.18 -13.89 22.72
C ARG A 78 3.91 -15.24 22.06
N GLY A 79 2.63 -15.56 21.82
CA GLY A 79 2.23 -16.79 21.15
C GLY A 79 2.72 -16.87 19.70
N LEU A 80 2.74 -15.74 18.98
CA LEU A 80 3.36 -15.66 17.65
C LEU A 80 4.86 -15.96 17.73
N GLU A 81 5.59 -15.33 18.66
CA GLU A 81 7.02 -15.57 18.84
C GLU A 81 7.34 -17.03 19.13
N GLU A 82 6.59 -17.66 20.04
CA GLU A 82 6.73 -19.09 20.37
C GLU A 82 6.51 -19.98 19.14
N ALA A 83 5.44 -19.74 18.39
CA ALA A 83 5.11 -20.52 17.19
C ALA A 83 6.15 -20.34 16.07
N LEU A 84 6.66 -19.12 15.88
CA LEU A 84 7.72 -18.83 14.92
C LEU A 84 9.05 -19.47 15.32
N SER A 85 9.41 -19.40 16.60
CA SER A 85 10.60 -20.06 17.14
C SER A 85 10.54 -21.57 16.96
N GLN A 86 9.35 -22.17 17.14
CA GLN A 86 9.14 -23.59 16.89
C GLN A 86 9.27 -23.93 15.40
N ALA A 87 8.68 -23.14 14.50
CA ALA A 87 8.78 -23.35 13.07
C ALA A 87 10.24 -23.29 12.59
N VAL A 88 11.00 -22.28 13.04
CA VAL A 88 12.42 -22.10 12.72
C VAL A 88 13.27 -23.26 13.25
N SER A 89 13.12 -23.63 14.52
CA SER A 89 13.90 -24.72 15.12
C SER A 89 13.58 -26.09 14.50
N SER A 90 12.34 -26.30 14.09
CA SER A 90 11.87 -27.54 13.46
C SER A 90 12.08 -27.55 11.93
N LYS A 91 12.60 -26.45 11.35
CA LYS A 91 12.72 -26.23 9.90
C LYS A 91 11.41 -26.49 9.14
N GLN A 92 10.29 -26.14 9.76
CA GLN A 92 8.96 -26.26 9.16
C GLN A 92 8.53 -24.91 8.57
N PRO A 93 7.71 -24.91 7.51
CA PRO A 93 7.11 -23.68 7.02
C PRO A 93 6.19 -23.07 8.09
N ILE A 94 6.08 -21.75 8.08
CA ILE A 94 5.13 -21.02 8.93
C ILE A 94 3.71 -21.39 8.48
N ALA A 95 2.85 -21.74 9.44
CA ALA A 95 1.45 -22.09 9.15
C ALA A 95 0.69 -20.90 8.56
N THR A 96 -0.25 -21.14 7.65
CA THR A 96 -0.96 -20.07 6.92
C THR A 96 -1.74 -19.16 7.87
N GLU A 97 -2.38 -19.72 8.89
CA GLU A 97 -3.08 -18.97 9.93
C GLU A 97 -2.16 -18.06 10.76
N ILE A 98 -0.88 -18.39 10.89
CA ILE A 98 0.11 -17.52 11.53
C ILE A 98 0.54 -16.42 10.56
N ALA A 99 0.86 -16.80 9.31
CA ALA A 99 1.28 -15.85 8.27
C ALA A 99 0.21 -14.78 7.97
N LEU A 100 -1.08 -15.11 8.15
CA LEU A 100 -2.21 -14.21 7.92
C LEU A 100 -2.79 -13.63 9.22
N LEU A 101 -2.04 -13.68 10.33
CA LEU A 101 -2.46 -13.18 11.66
C LEU A 101 -3.89 -13.59 12.02
N ALA A 102 -4.19 -14.88 11.86
CA ALA A 102 -5.47 -15.50 12.07
C ALA A 102 -6.62 -14.84 11.28
N GLY A 103 -6.38 -14.25 10.12
CA GLY A 103 -7.40 -13.58 9.32
C GLY A 103 -7.91 -12.25 9.91
N LEU A 104 -7.12 -11.65 10.82
CA LEU A 104 -7.39 -10.30 11.32
C LEU A 104 -7.37 -9.33 10.14
N GLN A 105 -8.37 -8.47 10.00
CA GLN A 105 -8.50 -7.52 8.89
C GLN A 105 -8.22 -6.08 9.29
N ARG A 106 -8.26 -5.78 10.59
CA ARG A 106 -7.96 -4.46 11.15
C ARG A 106 -7.66 -4.58 12.63
N ILE A 107 -6.68 -3.85 13.13
CA ILE A 107 -6.42 -3.74 14.56
C ILE A 107 -7.28 -2.59 15.10
N ARG A 108 -8.03 -2.88 16.16
CA ARG A 108 -8.84 -1.89 16.89
C ARG A 108 -8.34 -1.68 18.31
N TYR A 109 -7.87 -2.74 18.97
CA TYR A 109 -7.34 -2.64 20.32
C TYR A 109 -5.96 -3.28 20.43
N VAL A 110 -5.18 -2.73 21.35
CA VAL A 110 -3.94 -3.33 21.85
C VAL A 110 -4.12 -3.52 23.34
N PHE A 111 -3.99 -4.75 23.83
CA PHE A 111 -4.07 -5.08 25.25
C PHE A 111 -2.73 -5.59 25.74
N VAL A 112 -2.27 -5.07 26.86
CA VAL A 112 -1.05 -5.51 27.54
C VAL A 112 -1.44 -6.29 28.78
N TYR A 113 -0.81 -7.44 28.93
CA TYR A 113 -1.09 -8.43 29.96
C TYR A 113 0.22 -8.70 30.73
N PRO A 114 0.59 -7.86 31.72
CA PRO A 114 1.90 -7.93 32.38
C PRO A 114 2.17 -9.27 33.07
N GLU A 115 1.16 -9.82 33.75
CA GLU A 115 1.24 -11.13 34.42
C GLU A 115 1.46 -12.29 33.44
N GLN A 116 1.09 -12.09 32.18
CA GLN A 116 1.34 -13.03 31.10
C GLN A 116 2.57 -12.64 30.27
N ASN A 117 3.20 -11.50 30.51
CA ASN A 117 4.25 -10.96 29.66
C ASN A 117 3.85 -10.98 28.18
N ASP A 118 2.65 -10.48 27.87
CA ASP A 118 2.07 -10.58 26.53
C ASP A 118 1.41 -9.27 26.09
N ILE A 119 1.45 -9.04 24.78
CA ILE A 119 0.74 -7.98 24.09
C ILE A 119 -0.21 -8.68 23.10
N VAL A 120 -1.48 -8.31 23.14
CA VAL A 120 -2.51 -8.91 22.31
C VAL A 120 -3.09 -7.86 21.38
N LEU A 121 -2.96 -8.12 20.08
CA LEU A 121 -3.61 -7.35 19.03
C LEU A 121 -5.05 -7.84 18.88
N VAL A 122 -6.01 -6.94 18.85
CA VAL A 122 -7.44 -7.29 18.80
C VAL A 122 -8.18 -6.48 17.75
N GLY A 123 -9.07 -7.13 17.01
CA GLY A 123 -9.98 -6.47 16.09
C GLY A 123 -10.83 -7.46 15.30
N TYR A 124 -11.47 -6.96 14.24
CA TYR A 124 -12.31 -7.81 13.39
C TYR A 124 -11.44 -8.79 12.60
N GLY A 125 -11.80 -10.07 12.63
CA GLY A 125 -11.20 -11.10 11.78
C GLY A 125 -12.18 -12.20 11.41
N GLU A 126 -11.96 -12.82 10.25
CA GLU A 126 -12.78 -13.91 9.72
C GLU A 126 -11.93 -14.82 8.82
N GLY A 127 -12.52 -15.89 8.28
CA GLY A 127 -11.82 -16.74 7.32
C GLY A 127 -11.45 -15.99 6.04
N TRP A 128 -10.40 -16.43 5.36
CA TRP A 128 -9.89 -15.81 4.14
C TRP A 128 -10.15 -16.64 2.89
N LYS A 129 -10.12 -15.93 1.76
CA LYS A 129 -10.03 -16.47 0.41
C LYS A 129 -9.05 -15.64 -0.40
N VAL A 130 -8.81 -16.14 -1.59
CA VAL A 130 -8.09 -15.44 -2.62
C VAL A 130 -9.12 -14.88 -3.61
N ASP A 131 -9.11 -13.57 -3.85
CA ASP A 131 -9.98 -12.96 -4.86
C ASP A 131 -9.47 -13.22 -6.30
N ASP A 132 -10.25 -12.77 -7.28
CA ASP A 132 -9.97 -12.91 -8.71
C ASP A 132 -8.72 -12.15 -9.16
N ARG A 133 -8.37 -11.06 -8.46
CA ARG A 133 -7.19 -10.24 -8.72
C ARG A 133 -5.94 -10.80 -8.06
N GLY A 134 -6.08 -11.60 -7.01
CA GLY A 134 -4.92 -11.96 -6.24
C GLY A 134 -4.95 -11.86 -4.74
N ASN A 135 -5.79 -11.00 -4.20
CA ASN A 135 -5.58 -10.52 -2.87
C ASN A 135 -6.10 -11.55 -1.88
N VAL A 136 -5.42 -11.68 -0.73
CA VAL A 136 -5.92 -12.50 0.35
C VAL A 136 -6.89 -11.63 1.14
N VAL A 137 -8.17 -11.94 1.03
CA VAL A 137 -9.26 -11.12 1.57
C VAL A 137 -10.19 -11.95 2.42
N GLY A 138 -10.93 -11.29 3.30
CA GLY A 138 -12.01 -11.88 4.07
C GLY A 138 -13.07 -12.55 3.20
N ASN A 139 -13.54 -13.70 3.64
CA ASN A 139 -14.56 -14.47 2.94
C ASN A 139 -15.86 -13.68 2.75
N ARG A 140 -16.26 -12.90 3.77
CA ARG A 140 -17.53 -12.18 3.80
C ARG A 140 -17.34 -10.69 3.48
N THR A 141 -16.33 -10.05 4.06
CA THR A 141 -16.13 -8.61 3.90
C THR A 141 -15.45 -8.26 2.58
N GLY A 142 -14.63 -9.16 2.02
CA GLY A 142 -13.75 -8.85 0.89
C GLY A 142 -12.63 -7.86 1.23
N ARG A 143 -12.40 -7.55 2.51
CA ARG A 143 -11.31 -6.68 2.96
C ARG A 143 -10.01 -7.49 3.14
N PRO A 144 -8.82 -6.89 2.89
CA PRO A 144 -7.56 -7.59 3.03
C PRO A 144 -7.29 -8.01 4.47
N VAL A 145 -6.65 -9.17 4.63
CA VAL A 145 -6.14 -9.64 5.93
C VAL A 145 -4.78 -8.99 6.22
N LEU A 146 -4.45 -8.86 7.51
CA LEU A 146 -3.12 -8.45 7.95
C LEU A 146 -2.12 -9.59 7.73
N LEU A 147 -0.89 -9.21 7.41
CA LEU A 147 0.20 -10.15 7.15
C LEU A 147 1.24 -10.09 8.26
N LEU A 148 1.78 -11.26 8.62
CA LEU A 148 2.90 -11.35 9.56
C LEU A 148 4.12 -10.57 9.05
N ASP A 149 4.39 -10.63 7.75
CA ASP A 149 5.53 -9.93 7.13
C ASP A 149 5.46 -8.42 7.40
N ASP A 150 4.28 -7.82 7.22
CA ASP A 150 4.07 -6.38 7.47
C ASP A 150 4.15 -6.03 8.95
N LEU A 151 3.67 -6.92 9.85
CA LEU A 151 3.83 -6.74 11.30
C LEU A 151 5.31 -6.75 11.69
N VAL A 152 6.09 -7.69 11.18
CA VAL A 152 7.53 -7.79 11.44
C VAL A 152 8.26 -6.56 10.91
N VAL A 153 7.92 -6.09 9.69
CA VAL A 153 8.48 -4.85 9.13
C VAL A 153 8.13 -3.65 10.01
N ALA A 154 6.87 -3.49 10.40
CA ALA A 154 6.45 -2.37 11.26
C ALA A 154 7.21 -2.34 12.59
N LEU A 155 7.33 -3.50 13.26
CA LEU A 155 8.07 -3.62 14.53
C LEU A 155 9.56 -3.29 14.36
N ARG A 156 10.21 -3.82 13.32
CA ARG A 156 11.64 -3.58 13.06
C ARG A 156 11.96 -2.15 12.63
N SER A 157 11.02 -1.51 11.94
CA SER A 157 11.18 -0.15 11.43
C SER A 157 10.78 0.94 12.42
N ALA A 158 10.14 0.60 13.56
CA ALA A 158 9.53 1.58 14.47
C ALA A 158 10.51 2.67 14.94
N GLU A 159 11.72 2.30 15.36
CA GLU A 159 12.73 3.25 15.83
C GLU A 159 13.21 4.21 14.71
N GLN A 160 13.48 3.66 13.52
CA GLN A 160 13.93 4.46 12.38
C GLN A 160 12.80 5.37 11.87
N ALA A 161 11.58 4.83 11.82
CA ALA A 161 10.38 5.56 11.45
C ALA A 161 10.09 6.72 12.40
N ALA A 162 10.45 6.62 13.69
CA ALA A 162 10.30 7.72 14.63
C ALA A 162 11.19 8.94 14.30
N GLN A 163 12.25 8.77 13.50
CA GLN A 163 13.19 9.85 13.16
C GLN A 163 12.89 10.50 11.80
N GLY A 164 12.33 9.74 10.84
CA GLY A 164 12.14 10.20 9.45
C GLY A 164 10.78 9.89 8.83
N GLY A 165 9.91 9.17 9.55
CA GLY A 165 8.65 8.65 9.03
C GLY A 165 8.81 7.47 8.08
N ILE A 166 7.68 6.84 7.77
CA ILE A 166 7.55 5.86 6.69
C ILE A 166 6.90 6.56 5.50
N TYR A 167 7.49 6.49 4.32
CA TYR A 167 6.99 7.20 3.15
C TYR A 167 7.35 6.51 1.84
N CYS A 168 6.58 6.84 0.81
CA CYS A 168 6.97 6.66 -0.58
C CYS A 168 6.77 7.97 -1.36
N SER A 169 7.40 8.06 -2.52
CA SER A 169 7.15 9.11 -3.51
C SER A 169 7.21 8.51 -4.91
N ILE A 170 6.41 9.08 -5.81
CA ILE A 170 6.44 8.81 -7.25
C ILE A 170 6.52 10.18 -7.91
N ASP A 171 7.73 10.53 -8.34
CA ASP A 171 8.09 11.86 -8.83
C ASP A 171 8.45 11.81 -10.32
N PRO A 172 7.86 12.66 -11.15
CA PRO A 172 8.27 12.72 -12.54
C PRO A 172 9.66 13.33 -12.69
N THR A 173 10.33 12.92 -13.77
CA THR A 173 11.63 13.47 -14.15
C THR A 173 11.52 14.96 -14.52
N PRO A 174 12.59 15.75 -14.34
CA PRO A 174 12.63 17.14 -14.79
C PRO A 174 12.27 17.29 -16.27
N GLU A 175 12.70 16.36 -17.11
CA GLU A 175 12.40 16.31 -18.54
C GLU A 175 10.91 16.04 -18.79
N GLY A 176 10.32 15.11 -18.03
CA GLY A 176 8.88 14.83 -18.07
C GLY A 176 8.02 16.03 -17.70
N ILE A 177 8.44 16.78 -16.67
CA ILE A 177 7.79 18.04 -16.28
C ILE A 177 7.83 19.05 -17.43
N SER A 178 9.00 19.26 -18.04
CA SER A 178 9.17 20.21 -19.16
C SER A 178 8.30 19.87 -20.37
N ARG A 179 8.22 18.58 -20.73
CA ARG A 179 7.32 18.11 -21.80
C ARG A 179 5.85 18.35 -21.45
N LEU A 180 5.46 18.06 -20.21
CA LEU A 180 4.09 18.26 -19.76
C LEU A 180 3.70 19.74 -19.77
N GLU A 181 4.56 20.65 -19.33
CA GLU A 181 4.31 22.10 -19.38
C GLU A 181 4.13 22.62 -20.81
N THR A 182 4.85 22.03 -21.77
CA THR A 182 4.70 22.36 -23.18
C THR A 182 3.35 21.88 -23.70
N TYR A 183 2.96 20.64 -23.39
CA TYR A 183 1.64 20.10 -23.75
C TYR A 183 0.51 20.88 -23.10
N TYR A 184 0.66 21.29 -21.84
CA TYR A 184 -0.33 22.05 -21.06
C TYR A 184 -0.85 23.29 -21.81
N LYS A 185 0.05 24.04 -22.46
CA LYS A 185 -0.30 25.25 -23.22
C LYS A 185 -1.26 24.99 -24.39
N THR A 186 -1.40 23.74 -24.80
CA THR A 186 -2.28 23.31 -25.91
C THR A 186 -3.65 22.82 -25.43
N VAL A 187 -3.79 22.51 -24.14
CA VAL A 187 -5.04 21.95 -23.58
C VAL A 187 -6.10 23.06 -23.46
N LYS A 188 -7.23 22.86 -24.15
CA LYS A 188 -8.36 23.78 -24.09
C LYS A 188 -9.33 23.44 -22.96
N ALA A 189 -10.06 24.44 -22.46
CA ALA A 189 -11.16 24.20 -21.56
C ALA A 189 -12.23 23.30 -22.21
N GLY A 190 -12.72 22.30 -21.49
CA GLY A 190 -13.73 21.37 -21.99
C GLY A 190 -13.20 20.13 -22.73
N SER A 191 -11.88 19.99 -22.89
CA SER A 191 -11.25 18.78 -23.45
C SER A 191 -11.74 17.49 -22.77
N ASP A 192 -11.73 16.39 -23.51
CA ASP A 192 -12.08 15.08 -22.97
C ASP A 192 -11.05 14.63 -21.91
N PRO A 193 -11.46 14.38 -20.65
CA PRO A 193 -10.59 13.91 -19.59
C PRO A 193 -9.75 12.68 -19.96
N ARG A 194 -10.29 11.73 -20.75
CA ARG A 194 -9.56 10.52 -21.14
C ARG A 194 -8.43 10.82 -22.13
N VAL A 195 -8.68 11.73 -23.06
CA VAL A 195 -7.66 12.19 -24.03
C VAL A 195 -6.57 12.98 -23.31
N VAL A 196 -6.95 13.84 -22.36
CA VAL A 196 -5.99 14.58 -21.54
C VAL A 196 -5.13 13.65 -20.69
N ALA A 197 -5.73 12.65 -20.03
CA ALA A 197 -5.02 11.67 -19.22
C ALA A 197 -3.94 10.93 -20.03
N LYS A 198 -4.30 10.38 -21.20
CA LYS A 198 -3.35 9.65 -22.05
C LYS A 198 -2.16 10.53 -22.48
N ALA A 199 -2.42 11.74 -22.94
CA ALA A 199 -1.36 12.65 -23.33
C ALA A 199 -0.49 13.11 -22.14
N PHE A 200 -1.06 13.14 -20.93
CA PHE A 200 -0.33 13.41 -19.70
C PHE A 200 0.67 12.32 -19.38
N GLU A 201 0.25 11.06 -19.46
CA GLU A 201 1.11 9.88 -19.28
C GLU A 201 2.26 9.87 -20.30
N GLU A 202 1.95 10.07 -21.58
CA GLU A 202 2.95 10.15 -22.65
C GLU A 202 3.95 11.29 -22.42
N ALA A 203 3.49 12.46 -21.98
CA ALA A 203 4.35 13.62 -21.74
C ALA A 203 5.25 13.43 -20.52
N LEU A 204 4.69 12.96 -19.40
CA LEU A 204 5.45 12.70 -18.16
C LEU A 204 6.50 11.63 -18.38
N GLY A 205 6.14 10.54 -19.05
CA GLY A 205 7.02 9.38 -19.21
C GLY A 205 7.38 8.72 -17.87
N PRO A 206 8.47 7.95 -17.82
CA PRO A 206 8.89 7.25 -16.61
C PRO A 206 9.10 8.20 -15.42
N GLN A 207 8.73 7.72 -14.24
CA GLN A 207 8.83 8.45 -12.98
C GLN A 207 9.77 7.72 -12.02
N VAL A 208 10.35 8.48 -11.10
CA VAL A 208 11.27 7.98 -10.09
C VAL A 208 10.48 7.62 -8.84
N ILE A 209 10.69 6.40 -8.34
CA ILE A 209 10.10 5.92 -7.09
C ILE A 209 11.14 6.03 -5.99
N THR A 210 10.71 6.50 -4.82
CA THR A 210 11.55 6.52 -3.62
C THR A 210 10.72 5.97 -2.46
N VAL A 211 11.32 5.09 -1.67
CA VAL A 211 10.72 4.55 -0.44
C VAL A 211 11.68 4.83 0.72
N GLY A 212 11.13 5.15 1.89
CA GLY A 212 11.91 5.39 3.10
C GLY A 212 11.18 4.98 4.37
N GLY A 213 11.95 4.69 5.42
CA GLY A 213 11.46 4.23 6.72
C GLY A 213 11.20 2.71 6.81
N VAL A 214 11.12 2.02 5.66
CA VAL A 214 11.06 0.54 5.56
C VAL A 214 11.98 0.06 4.44
N PRO A 215 12.47 -1.18 4.46
CA PRO A 215 13.25 -1.73 3.34
C PRO A 215 12.39 -1.81 2.08
N ASP A 216 12.97 -1.44 0.93
CA ASP A 216 12.29 -1.35 -0.37
C ASP A 216 11.91 -2.70 -0.98
N THR A 217 12.54 -3.79 -0.52
CA THR A 217 12.24 -5.18 -0.91
C THR A 217 11.08 -5.83 -0.13
N THR A 218 10.33 -5.05 0.66
CA THR A 218 9.26 -5.59 1.51
C THR A 218 7.88 -5.47 0.87
N HIS A 219 6.97 -6.37 1.28
CA HIS A 219 5.54 -6.24 1.02
C HIS A 219 5.01 -4.84 1.41
N PHE A 220 5.42 -4.36 2.59
CA PHE A 220 5.07 -3.05 3.11
C PHE A 220 5.44 -1.92 2.14
N ALA A 221 6.69 -1.89 1.65
CA ALA A 221 7.16 -0.89 0.68
C ALA A 221 6.32 -0.91 -0.61
N ARG A 222 6.01 -2.10 -1.11
CA ARG A 222 5.14 -2.29 -2.27
C ARG A 222 3.74 -1.72 -2.03
N VAL A 223 3.13 -1.99 -0.89
CA VAL A 223 1.78 -1.48 -0.55
C VAL A 223 1.76 0.05 -0.56
N LEU A 224 2.79 0.70 0.00
CA LEU A 224 2.91 2.17 -0.02
C LEU A 224 2.85 2.72 -1.45
N VAL A 225 3.72 2.20 -2.32
CA VAL A 225 3.85 2.64 -3.71
C VAL A 225 2.58 2.32 -4.52
N ALA A 226 2.05 1.10 -4.41
CA ALA A 226 0.89 0.67 -5.18
C ALA A 226 -0.38 1.44 -4.79
N ALA A 227 -0.57 1.75 -3.50
CA ALA A 227 -1.71 2.56 -3.07
C ALA A 227 -1.61 4.02 -3.56
N ASP A 228 -0.41 4.63 -3.52
CA ASP A 228 -0.19 5.98 -4.06
C ASP A 228 -0.40 6.01 -5.59
N TYR A 229 0.17 5.04 -6.30
CA TYR A 229 -0.01 4.86 -7.74
C TYR A 229 -1.48 4.72 -8.10
N LYS A 230 -2.22 3.82 -7.44
CA LYS A 230 -3.64 3.61 -7.69
C LYS A 230 -4.47 4.86 -7.39
N MET A 231 -4.18 5.55 -6.30
CA MET A 231 -4.80 6.84 -5.98
C MET A 231 -4.61 7.84 -7.13
N LYS A 232 -3.37 8.00 -7.63
CA LYS A 232 -3.07 8.91 -8.75
C LYS A 232 -3.79 8.50 -10.04
N ARG A 233 -3.87 7.20 -10.35
CA ARG A 233 -4.62 6.70 -11.52
C ARG A 233 -6.11 7.05 -11.47
N LEU A 234 -6.74 6.86 -10.31
CA LEU A 234 -8.14 7.24 -10.08
C LEU A 234 -8.34 8.76 -10.20
N GLY A 235 -7.42 9.55 -9.62
CA GLY A 235 -7.50 11.00 -9.68
C GLY A 235 -7.34 11.55 -11.09
N MET A 236 -6.40 11.01 -11.85
CA MET A 236 -6.06 11.48 -13.19
C MET A 236 -6.86 10.80 -14.31
N ASN A 237 -7.92 10.07 -13.97
CA ASN A 237 -8.85 9.47 -14.93
C ASN A 237 -8.21 8.39 -15.84
N PHE A 238 -7.17 7.73 -15.36
CA PHE A 238 -6.57 6.56 -16.01
C PHE A 238 -7.36 5.29 -15.72
N ASP A 239 -7.97 5.21 -14.54
CA ASP A 239 -8.83 4.12 -14.12
C ASP A 239 -10.24 4.63 -13.82
N GLU A 240 -11.24 3.80 -14.10
CA GLU A 240 -12.60 4.05 -13.65
C GLU A 240 -12.68 3.82 -12.13
N PRO A 241 -13.30 4.74 -11.37
CA PRO A 241 -13.51 4.57 -9.94
C PRO A 241 -14.31 3.30 -9.63
N PRO A 242 -13.82 2.41 -8.75
CA PRO A 242 -14.53 1.16 -8.44
C PRO A 242 -15.71 1.38 -7.49
N VAL A 243 -15.97 2.64 -7.08
CA VAL A 243 -17.07 3.05 -6.19
C VAL A 243 -17.83 4.22 -6.79
N PRO A 244 -19.17 4.29 -6.63
CA PRO A 244 -19.98 5.36 -7.19
C PRO A 244 -19.74 6.71 -6.50
N GLY A 245 -19.94 7.78 -7.25
CA GLY A 245 -19.90 9.15 -6.71
C GLY A 245 -18.49 9.71 -6.49
N MET A 246 -17.46 9.11 -7.09
CA MET A 246 -16.08 9.54 -7.01
C MET A 246 -15.55 10.03 -8.37
N PRO A 247 -15.96 11.22 -8.86
CA PRO A 247 -15.47 11.73 -10.14
C PRO A 247 -13.95 11.94 -10.11
N SER A 248 -13.28 11.78 -11.25
CA SER A 248 -11.86 12.08 -11.34
C SER A 248 -11.60 13.57 -11.21
N TYR A 249 -10.38 13.96 -10.86
CA TYR A 249 -9.99 15.36 -10.80
C TYR A 249 -10.15 16.06 -12.15
N LEU A 250 -9.80 15.37 -13.25
CA LEU A 250 -9.96 15.90 -14.61
C LEU A 250 -11.44 16.19 -14.94
N GLU A 251 -12.38 15.40 -14.44
CA GLU A 251 -13.82 15.68 -14.55
C GLU A 251 -14.25 16.87 -13.68
N LEU A 252 -13.69 17.01 -12.46
CA LEU A 252 -14.00 18.13 -11.57
C LEU A 252 -13.54 19.46 -12.15
N ILE A 253 -12.33 19.53 -12.70
CA ILE A 253 -11.82 20.77 -13.32
C ILE A 253 -12.52 21.08 -14.65
N LYS A 254 -12.96 20.07 -15.41
CA LYS A 254 -13.78 20.29 -16.62
C LYS A 254 -15.08 21.03 -16.32
N ARG A 255 -15.65 20.80 -15.13
CA ARG A 255 -16.88 21.45 -14.66
C ARG A 255 -16.62 22.81 -14.00
N SER A 256 -15.36 23.21 -13.81
CA SER A 256 -14.99 24.48 -13.18
C SER A 256 -15.04 25.63 -14.17
N SER A 257 -15.73 26.72 -13.79
CA SER A 257 -15.80 27.96 -14.58
C SER A 257 -14.52 28.79 -14.56
N ARG A 258 -13.56 28.48 -13.66
CA ARG A 258 -12.30 29.21 -13.50
C ARG A 258 -11.16 28.74 -14.43
N GLY A 259 -11.46 27.79 -15.32
CA GLY A 259 -10.44 27.12 -16.13
C GLY A 259 -9.56 26.19 -15.30
N VAL A 260 -8.61 25.55 -15.99
CA VAL A 260 -7.63 24.66 -15.39
C VAL A 260 -6.53 25.52 -14.77
N GLN A 261 -6.34 25.44 -13.45
CA GLN A 261 -5.32 26.23 -12.73
C GLN A 261 -4.06 25.41 -12.39
N ASN A 262 -4.24 24.10 -12.19
CA ASN A 262 -3.16 23.17 -11.91
C ASN A 262 -3.58 21.78 -12.44
N LEU A 263 -2.78 21.13 -13.29
CA LEU A 263 -3.04 19.75 -13.73
C LEU A 263 -2.20 18.70 -12.99
N MET A 264 -1.32 19.14 -12.09
CA MET A 264 -0.55 18.28 -11.20
C MET A 264 -0.75 18.71 -9.75
N PRO A 265 -1.98 18.60 -9.21
CA PRO A 265 -2.13 18.67 -7.77
C PRO A 265 -1.29 17.55 -7.14
N ARG A 266 -0.64 17.87 -6.02
CA ARG A 266 0.00 16.84 -5.21
C ARG A 266 -1.06 16.18 -4.34
N TRP A 267 -1.11 14.86 -4.37
CA TRP A 267 -1.89 14.05 -3.45
C TRP A 267 -0.99 13.07 -2.73
N TRP A 268 -1.31 12.80 -1.47
CA TRP A 268 -0.68 11.73 -0.70
C TRP A 268 -1.68 11.18 0.31
N LEU A 269 -1.46 9.94 0.75
CA LEU A 269 -2.23 9.29 1.81
C LEU A 269 -1.41 9.38 3.11
N ALA A 270 -2.05 9.85 4.17
CA ALA A 270 -1.43 10.01 5.48
C ALA A 270 -2.30 9.37 6.57
N THR A 271 -1.67 9.09 7.70
CA THR A 271 -2.38 8.61 8.89
C THR A 271 -3.41 9.62 9.37
N HIS A 272 -4.59 9.13 9.78
CA HIS A 272 -5.71 9.93 10.25
C HIS A 272 -6.47 9.21 11.36
N TYR A 273 -5.90 9.32 12.56
CA TYR A 273 -6.44 8.74 13.78
C TYR A 273 -6.90 9.86 14.72
N ASP A 274 -7.96 9.59 15.46
CA ASP A 274 -8.25 10.35 16.68
C ASP A 274 -7.20 9.98 17.75
N PRO A 275 -7.03 10.79 18.82
CA PRO A 275 -6.18 10.40 19.93
C PRO A 275 -6.51 8.98 20.40
N LEU A 276 -5.51 8.14 20.69
CA LEU A 276 -5.77 6.80 21.21
C LEU A 276 -6.56 6.90 22.52
N LEU A 277 -7.58 6.08 22.68
CA LEU A 277 -8.21 5.91 23.99
C LEU A 277 -7.32 4.96 24.80
N THR A 278 -7.06 5.29 26.06
CA THR A 278 -6.32 4.43 26.99
C THR A 278 -7.17 4.19 28.24
N ASP A 279 -7.06 3.02 28.85
CA ASP A 279 -7.65 2.81 30.17
C ASP A 279 -6.86 3.52 31.29
N GLY A 280 -7.41 3.52 32.51
CA GLY A 280 -6.80 4.21 33.65
C GLY A 280 -5.48 3.59 34.12
N GLU A 281 -5.21 2.35 33.75
CA GLU A 281 -4.00 1.60 34.13
C GLU A 281 -2.91 1.66 33.06
N GLY A 282 -3.23 2.13 31.85
CA GLY A 282 -2.30 2.13 30.73
C GLY A 282 -2.00 0.72 30.24
N LEU A 283 -3.00 -0.17 30.23
CA LEU A 283 -2.90 -1.56 29.78
C LEU A 283 -3.79 -1.87 28.57
N ALA A 284 -4.63 -0.93 28.16
CA ALA A 284 -5.48 -1.09 26.99
C ALA A 284 -5.52 0.18 26.15
N TRP A 285 -5.36 0.04 24.84
CA TRP A 285 -5.52 1.13 23.87
C TRP A 285 -6.58 0.79 22.82
N GLU A 286 -7.37 1.78 22.41
CA GLU A 286 -8.22 1.72 21.22
C GLU A 286 -7.68 2.66 20.13
N LEU A 287 -7.42 2.10 18.95
CA LEU A 287 -7.16 2.85 17.73
C LEU A 287 -8.51 3.40 17.23
N ARG A 288 -8.60 4.74 17.15
CA ARG A 288 -9.82 5.46 16.79
C ARG A 288 -9.65 6.23 15.49
N GLY A 289 -10.76 6.42 14.78
CA GLY A 289 -10.79 7.13 13.49
C GLY A 289 -10.67 6.20 12.28
N GLN A 290 -10.60 6.82 11.10
CA GLN A 290 -10.63 6.13 9.81
C GLN A 290 -9.30 5.43 9.47
N GLY A 291 -8.20 5.91 10.06
CA GLY A 291 -6.85 5.40 9.84
C GLY A 291 -6.11 6.11 8.71
N VAL A 292 -6.79 6.40 7.60
CA VAL A 292 -6.18 7.05 6.42
C VAL A 292 -6.97 8.28 5.97
N LYS A 293 -6.25 9.33 5.56
CA LYS A 293 -6.80 10.52 4.89
C LYS A 293 -5.98 10.86 3.65
N CYS A 294 -6.69 11.20 2.58
CA CYS A 294 -6.07 11.80 1.41
C CYS A 294 -5.88 13.30 1.66
N LEU A 295 -4.65 13.77 1.46
CA LEU A 295 -4.26 15.17 1.57
C LEU A 295 -3.86 15.70 0.21
N THR A 296 -3.92 17.02 0.05
CA THR A 296 -3.55 17.69 -1.18
C THR A 296 -2.85 19.02 -0.97
N GLU A 297 -2.01 19.39 -1.93
CA GLU A 297 -1.35 20.68 -2.03
C GLU A 297 -1.12 21.02 -3.51
N ASP A 298 -1.19 22.29 -3.87
CA ASP A 298 -0.74 22.77 -5.18
C ASP A 298 0.79 22.92 -5.15
N GLU A 299 1.46 22.28 -6.12
CA GLU A 299 2.86 22.51 -6.43
C GLU A 299 2.96 23.29 -7.74
N PHE A 300 3.83 24.30 -7.76
CA PHE A 300 4.15 25.06 -8.97
C PHE A 300 5.62 24.90 -9.30
N VAL A 301 5.97 24.85 -10.58
CA VAL A 301 7.37 24.79 -11.01
C VAL A 301 7.96 26.19 -10.97
N GLY A 302 9.00 26.37 -10.15
CA GLY A 302 9.74 27.63 -10.06
C GLY A 302 10.60 27.89 -11.31
N PRO A 303 11.17 29.10 -11.47
CA PRO A 303 12.00 29.47 -12.62
C PRO A 303 13.24 28.58 -12.84
N ASN A 304 13.60 27.77 -11.83
CA ASN A 304 14.72 26.84 -11.81
C ASN A 304 14.31 25.38 -12.12
N GLY A 305 13.07 25.13 -12.56
CA GLY A 305 12.57 23.78 -12.83
C GLY A 305 12.28 22.93 -11.59
N ARG A 306 12.42 23.49 -10.38
CA ARG A 306 12.10 22.80 -9.12
C ARG A 306 10.68 23.09 -8.68
N ARG A 307 10.01 22.08 -8.11
CA ARG A 307 8.69 22.23 -7.51
C ARG A 307 8.77 23.10 -6.25
N GLN A 308 7.89 24.08 -6.14
CA GLN A 308 7.66 24.87 -4.93
C GLN A 308 6.27 24.55 -4.38
N ARG A 309 6.24 24.23 -3.09
CA ARG A 309 5.02 23.98 -2.33
C ARG A 309 4.31 25.30 -2.06
N SER A 310 3.03 25.40 -2.40
CA SER A 310 2.27 26.63 -2.20
C SER A 310 1.61 26.74 -0.82
N GLY A 311 1.54 25.65 -0.04
CA GLY A 311 0.78 25.58 1.21
C GLY A 311 -0.74 25.65 1.02
N LYS A 312 -1.23 25.67 -0.23
CA LYS A 312 -2.65 25.83 -0.59
C LYS A 312 -3.05 24.76 -1.60
N ALA A 313 -4.32 24.40 -1.65
CA ALA A 313 -4.85 23.49 -2.64
C ALA A 313 -6.00 24.14 -3.41
N SER A 314 -6.10 23.87 -4.71
CA SER A 314 -7.25 24.30 -5.51
C SER A 314 -8.55 23.66 -4.97
N PRO A 315 -9.70 24.35 -5.06
CA PRO A 315 -10.96 23.77 -4.56
C PRO A 315 -11.34 22.43 -5.20
N ALA A 316 -10.92 22.20 -6.45
CA ALA A 316 -11.14 20.92 -7.14
C ALA A 316 -10.24 19.81 -6.59
N ALA A 317 -8.96 20.11 -6.32
CA ALA A 317 -8.03 19.14 -5.75
C ALA A 317 -8.41 18.78 -4.31
N GLN A 318 -8.82 19.77 -3.51
CA GLN A 318 -9.32 19.57 -2.16
C GLN A 318 -10.60 18.73 -2.17
N LYS A 319 -11.57 19.07 -3.04
CA LYS A 319 -12.80 18.28 -3.17
C LYS A 319 -12.52 16.83 -3.55
N TRP A 320 -11.56 16.58 -4.42
CA TRP A 320 -11.17 15.21 -4.78
C TRP A 320 -10.56 14.46 -3.60
N ALA A 321 -9.62 15.08 -2.88
CA ALA A 321 -9.00 14.48 -1.68
C ALA A 321 -10.03 14.21 -0.57
N ASP A 322 -10.97 15.13 -0.35
CA ASP A 322 -12.07 14.96 0.60
C ASP A 322 -13.00 13.81 0.17
N THR A 323 -13.27 13.68 -1.13
CA THR A 323 -14.09 12.59 -1.68
C THR A 323 -13.40 11.24 -1.50
N MET A 324 -12.11 11.14 -1.84
CA MET A 324 -11.29 9.94 -1.62
C MET A 324 -11.30 9.53 -0.14
N THR A 325 -11.13 10.52 0.75
CA THR A 325 -11.17 10.29 2.20
C THR A 325 -12.55 9.79 2.63
N ALA A 326 -13.64 10.43 2.21
CA ALA A 326 -15.00 10.03 2.60
C ALA A 326 -15.39 8.64 2.05
N LYS A 327 -14.81 8.25 0.91
CA LYS A 327 -15.05 6.96 0.25
C LYS A 327 -14.05 5.87 0.62
N TYR A 328 -13.09 6.16 1.50
CA TYR A 328 -11.96 5.26 1.76
C TYR A 328 -12.41 3.86 2.24
N ASP A 329 -13.44 3.79 3.08
CA ASP A 329 -13.96 2.50 3.57
C ASP A 329 -14.60 1.63 2.48
N GLU A 330 -15.29 2.24 1.51
CA GLU A 330 -15.84 1.56 0.32
C GLU A 330 -14.69 1.14 -0.61
N LEU A 331 -13.68 1.99 -0.76
CA LEU A 331 -12.49 1.72 -1.57
C LEU A 331 -11.65 0.57 -1.02
N CYS A 332 -11.49 0.44 0.30
CA CYS A 332 -10.80 -0.71 0.91
C CYS A 332 -11.44 -2.06 0.54
N GLN A 333 -12.73 -2.08 0.21
CA GLN A 333 -13.44 -3.30 -0.21
C GLN A 333 -13.36 -3.49 -1.73
N ALA A 334 -13.56 -2.42 -2.50
CA ALA A 334 -13.60 -2.49 -3.97
C ALA A 334 -12.21 -2.57 -4.61
N GLU A 335 -11.18 -2.07 -3.91
CA GLU A 335 -9.79 -2.06 -4.31
C GLU A 335 -8.89 -2.37 -3.09
N PRO A 336 -8.62 -3.66 -2.82
CA PRO A 336 -7.99 -4.11 -1.57
C PRO A 336 -6.67 -3.43 -1.20
N ILE A 337 -5.91 -2.90 -2.17
CA ILE A 337 -4.65 -2.17 -1.90
C ILE A 337 -4.82 -0.99 -0.93
N PHE A 338 -5.98 -0.33 -0.92
CA PHE A 338 -6.26 0.74 0.05
C PHE A 338 -6.54 0.18 1.45
N GLY A 339 -7.10 -1.02 1.55
CA GLY A 339 -7.22 -1.73 2.81
C GLY A 339 -5.87 -2.19 3.33
N GLU A 340 -4.99 -2.68 2.45
CA GLU A 340 -3.61 -3.07 2.79
C GLU A 340 -2.82 -1.87 3.29
N LEU A 341 -2.94 -0.71 2.64
CA LEU A 341 -2.30 0.52 3.13
C LEU A 341 -2.77 0.89 4.53
N ARG A 342 -4.07 0.80 4.79
CA ARG A 342 -4.60 1.05 6.14
C ARG A 342 -4.04 0.05 7.15
N ASN A 343 -3.94 -1.23 6.79
CA ASN A 343 -3.36 -2.26 7.63
C ASN A 343 -1.89 -1.94 7.96
N CYS A 344 -1.08 -1.55 6.97
CA CYS A 344 0.29 -1.09 7.16
C CYS A 344 0.36 0.13 8.10
N MET A 345 -0.55 1.10 7.95
CA MET A 345 -0.61 2.28 8.83
C MET A 345 -1.05 1.93 10.26
N ASP A 346 -2.05 1.04 10.43
CA ASP A 346 -2.48 0.54 11.75
C ASP A 346 -1.29 -0.17 12.44
N LEU A 347 -0.56 -1.03 11.72
CA LEU A 347 0.62 -1.72 12.21
C LEU A 347 1.75 -0.77 12.59
N ALA A 348 2.01 0.28 11.81
CA ALA A 348 3.01 1.29 12.16
C ALA A 348 2.64 2.06 13.44
N VAL A 349 1.35 2.39 13.64
CA VAL A 349 0.85 3.01 14.87
C VAL A 349 1.02 2.06 16.05
N VAL A 350 0.67 0.79 15.88
CA VAL A 350 0.85 -0.26 16.91
C VAL A 350 2.32 -0.44 17.28
N ALA A 351 3.21 -0.48 16.29
CA ALA A 351 4.64 -0.62 16.52
C ALA A 351 5.23 0.59 17.27
N ALA A 352 4.82 1.81 16.90
CA ALA A 352 5.20 3.02 17.62
C ALA A 352 4.65 3.04 19.05
N LEU A 353 3.43 2.53 19.27
CA LEU A 353 2.84 2.38 20.59
C LEU A 353 3.63 1.38 21.45
N ILE A 354 3.98 0.22 20.90
CA ILE A 354 4.77 -0.81 21.60
C ILE A 354 6.16 -0.28 21.96
N LEU A 355 6.81 0.48 21.07
CA LEU A 355 8.12 1.08 21.34
C LEU A 355 8.08 2.13 22.46
N ALA A 356 6.92 2.72 22.74
CA ALA A 356 6.79 3.80 23.71
C ALA A 356 6.68 3.33 25.18
N PHE A 357 6.57 2.02 25.44
CA PHE A 357 6.48 1.44 26.78
C PHE A 357 7.66 0.50 27.08
#